data_AF-A0A520NU04-F1
#
_entry.id   AF-A0A520NU04-F1
#
_cell.length_a   1.000
_cell.length_b   1.000
_cell.length_c   1.000
_cell.angle_alpha   90.00
_cell.angle_beta   90.00
_cell.angle_gamma   90.00
#
_symmetry.space_group_name_H-M   'P 1'
#
loop_
_entity.id
_entity.type
_entity.pdbx_description
1 polymer ?
#
loop_
_entity_poly.entity_id
_entity_poly.type
_entity_poly.pdbx_seq_one_letter_code
_entity_poly.pdbx_strand_id
1 'polypeptide(L)'
;MLKAATNGRITMKFSGPEVIKSHQQFQPTSRGVFDMNLSVAPYYVGTTGVHMAAFALHADTEDWRKKGYWDYFDKEMNRFNMKMISHVMGATGPDAFHVLLKRPLDKGPQPLKGRKIRANGFYKPVIAPFGGSMVNLNGGEIYSALQKGVVEGAAWPVQGAIDFKWYEQAKYMMRPRFGVSPYTVTMNMDRFKKLSKADQALILKLGHDIEKSAPESFNAATLKEI
;
A
#
# COMPACT_ATOMS: atom_id res chain seq x y z
N MET A 1 -14.89 8.88 -12.24
CA MET A 1 -15.47 7.81 -13.09
C MET A 1 -16.82 7.32 -12.57
N LEU A 2 -16.90 6.72 -11.37
CA LEU A 2 -18.14 6.10 -10.86
C LEU A 2 -19.35 7.06 -10.76
N LYS A 3 -19.16 8.27 -10.22
CA LYS A 3 -20.24 9.28 -10.12
C LYS A 3 -20.81 9.64 -11.50
N ALA A 4 -19.95 9.84 -12.49
CA ALA A 4 -20.37 10.16 -13.85
C ALA A 4 -21.10 8.98 -14.51
N ALA A 5 -20.53 7.76 -14.42
CA ALA A 5 -21.12 6.55 -15.00
C ALA A 5 -22.47 6.15 -14.39
N THR A 6 -22.80 6.68 -13.21
CA THR A 6 -24.05 6.41 -12.50
C THR A 6 -24.99 7.61 -12.48
N ASN A 7 -24.69 8.68 -13.24
CA ASN A 7 -25.46 9.93 -13.24
C ASN A 7 -25.68 10.49 -11.81
N GLY A 8 -24.68 10.36 -10.94
CA GLY A 8 -24.72 10.84 -9.57
C GLY A 8 -25.37 9.90 -8.56
N ARG A 9 -25.97 8.77 -8.97
CA ARG A 9 -26.62 7.82 -8.05
C ARG A 9 -25.64 7.23 -7.03
N ILE A 10 -24.40 6.98 -7.44
CA ILE A 10 -23.35 6.46 -6.56
C ILE A 10 -22.27 7.53 -6.40
N THR A 11 -22.01 7.90 -5.14
CA THR A 11 -20.96 8.83 -4.77
C THR A 11 -20.01 8.17 -3.77
N MET A 12 -18.78 8.67 -3.69
CA MET A 12 -17.76 8.19 -2.75
C MET A 12 -17.29 9.36 -1.90
N LYS A 13 -17.23 9.14 -0.59
CA LYS A 13 -16.57 10.02 0.36
C LYS A 13 -15.36 9.29 0.93
N PHE A 14 -14.22 9.97 0.94
CA PHE A 14 -12.98 9.41 1.45
C PHE A 14 -12.77 9.83 2.91
N SER A 15 -12.22 8.91 3.69
CA SER A 15 -11.75 9.14 5.05
C SER A 15 -10.43 8.39 5.21
N GLY A 16 -9.44 9.07 5.77
CA GLY A 16 -8.08 8.56 5.82
C GLY A 16 -7.65 8.12 7.22
N PRO A 17 -6.33 7.95 7.40
CA PRO A 17 -5.71 7.57 8.67
C PRO A 17 -6.02 8.49 9.86
N GLU A 18 -6.48 9.72 9.61
CA GLU A 18 -6.94 10.67 10.62
C GLU A 18 -8.23 10.25 11.32
N VAL A 19 -9.07 9.42 10.68
CA VAL A 19 -10.30 8.87 11.26
C VAL A 19 -10.03 7.49 11.87
N ILE A 20 -9.40 6.59 11.11
CA ILE A 20 -9.04 5.24 11.54
C ILE A 20 -7.62 4.93 11.07
N LYS A 21 -6.72 4.61 12.00
CA LYS A 21 -5.32 4.27 11.70
C LYS A 21 -5.26 3.13 10.69
N SER A 22 -4.30 3.17 9.76
CA SER A 22 -4.24 2.25 8.61
C SER A 22 -4.28 0.77 8.99
N HIS A 23 -3.59 0.37 10.06
CA HIS A 23 -3.57 -1.01 10.57
C HIS A 23 -4.91 -1.49 11.15
N GLN A 24 -5.85 -0.58 11.41
CA GLN A 24 -7.16 -0.87 12.00
C GLN A 24 -8.29 -0.85 10.97
N GLN A 25 -8.03 -0.47 9.71
CA GLN A 25 -9.09 -0.23 8.71
C GLN A 25 -9.77 -1.52 8.21
N PHE A 26 -9.10 -2.67 8.26
CA PHE A 26 -9.65 -3.94 7.77
C PHE A 26 -10.95 -4.34 8.47
N GLN A 27 -10.97 -4.32 9.82
CA GLN A 27 -12.10 -4.79 10.61
C GLN A 27 -13.37 -3.92 10.47
N PRO A 28 -13.29 -2.58 10.55
CA PRO A 28 -14.44 -1.70 10.29
C PRO A 28 -15.07 -1.90 8.92
N THR A 29 -14.29 -2.11 7.85
CA THR A 29 -14.84 -2.39 6.52
C THR A 29 -15.48 -3.78 6.44
N SER A 30 -14.82 -4.81 6.99
CA SER A 30 -15.41 -6.15 7.10
C SER A 30 -16.77 -6.14 7.84
N ARG A 31 -16.91 -5.29 8.87
CA ARG A 31 -18.15 -5.08 9.64
C ARG A 31 -19.14 -4.09 9.02
N GLY A 32 -18.82 -3.49 7.87
CA GLY A 32 -19.71 -2.57 7.15
C GLY A 32 -19.83 -1.16 7.74
N VAL A 33 -18.92 -0.78 8.65
CA VAL A 33 -18.79 0.62 9.13
C VAL A 33 -18.32 1.52 7.98
N PHE A 34 -17.40 1.02 7.16
CA PHE A 34 -17.00 1.62 5.89
C PHE A 34 -17.39 0.69 4.75
N ASP A 35 -17.86 1.27 3.64
CA ASP A 35 -18.27 0.47 2.49
C ASP A 35 -17.08 -0.11 1.74
N MET A 36 -15.95 0.62 1.68
CA MET A 36 -14.76 0.22 0.93
C MET A 36 -13.47 0.49 1.71
N ASN A 37 -12.41 -0.22 1.34
CA ASN A 37 -11.07 -0.08 1.92
C ASN A 37 -9.99 -0.23 0.84
N LEU A 38 -9.05 0.71 0.81
CA LEU A 38 -7.79 0.62 0.09
C LEU A 38 -6.69 0.30 1.11
N SER A 39 -6.06 -0.85 0.99
CA SER A 39 -5.06 -1.31 1.97
C SER A 39 -3.88 -2.04 1.32
N VAL A 40 -2.89 -2.40 2.14
CA VAL A 40 -1.72 -3.20 1.76
C VAL A 40 -1.61 -4.41 2.67
N ALA A 41 -1.18 -5.56 2.13
CA ALA A 41 -1.13 -6.82 2.87
C ALA A 41 -0.39 -6.77 4.21
N PRO A 42 0.75 -6.06 4.36
CA PRO A 42 1.44 -5.95 5.65
C PRO A 42 0.58 -5.38 6.78
N TYR A 43 -0.48 -4.61 6.50
CA TYR A 43 -1.34 -4.01 7.51
C TYR A 43 -2.41 -4.95 8.04
N TYR A 44 -2.73 -6.02 7.32
CA TYR A 44 -3.73 -7.02 7.74
C TYR A 44 -3.17 -8.45 7.74
N VAL A 45 -1.85 -8.62 7.69
CA VAL A 45 -1.18 -9.93 7.69
C VAL A 45 -1.55 -10.80 8.90
N GLY A 46 -1.87 -10.18 10.04
CA GLY A 46 -2.36 -10.90 11.23
C GLY A 46 -3.78 -11.45 11.09
N THR A 47 -4.54 -11.02 10.10
CA THR A 47 -5.86 -11.58 9.73
C THR A 47 -5.72 -12.61 8.61
N THR A 48 -4.96 -12.29 7.55
CA THR A 48 -4.60 -13.25 6.51
C THR A 48 -3.26 -12.90 5.86
N GLY A 49 -2.41 -13.91 5.69
CA GLY A 49 -1.11 -13.77 5.03
C GLY A 49 -1.13 -13.96 3.52
N VAL A 50 -2.26 -14.41 2.94
CA VAL A 50 -2.33 -14.81 1.52
C VAL A 50 -1.92 -13.69 0.56
N HIS A 51 -2.37 -12.46 0.82
CA HIS A 51 -2.07 -11.32 -0.05
C HIS A 51 -0.60 -10.85 0.05
N MET A 52 0.18 -11.34 1.02
CA MET A 52 1.63 -11.11 1.02
C MET A 52 2.30 -11.75 -0.20
N ALA A 53 1.72 -12.82 -0.77
CA ALA A 53 2.24 -13.46 -1.97
C ALA A 53 2.34 -12.47 -3.15
N ALA A 54 1.45 -11.48 -3.23
CA ALA A 54 1.48 -10.46 -4.29
C ALA A 54 2.80 -9.67 -4.36
N PHE A 55 3.51 -9.54 -3.23
CA PHE A 55 4.81 -8.87 -3.18
C PHE A 55 5.96 -9.70 -3.80
N ALA A 56 5.75 -11.00 -3.98
CA ALA A 56 6.72 -11.91 -4.59
C ALA A 56 6.42 -12.18 -6.08
N LEU A 57 5.29 -11.72 -6.59
CA LEU A 57 4.89 -11.90 -7.98
C LEU A 57 5.44 -10.78 -8.86
N HIS A 58 5.59 -11.07 -10.15
CA HIS A 58 5.81 -10.02 -11.14
C HIS A 58 4.63 -9.05 -11.14
N ALA A 59 4.92 -7.75 -11.27
CA ALA A 59 3.95 -6.68 -11.12
C ALA A 59 3.08 -6.48 -12.37
N ASP A 60 2.28 -7.50 -12.69
CA ASP A 60 1.35 -7.53 -13.83
C ASP A 60 -0.01 -8.09 -13.37
N THR A 61 -0.95 -7.17 -13.14
CA THR A 61 -2.29 -7.51 -12.62
C THR A 61 -3.16 -8.20 -13.67
N GLU A 62 -2.89 -8.01 -14.98
CA GLU A 62 -3.57 -8.75 -16.05
C GLU A 62 -3.15 -10.22 -16.05
N ASP A 63 -1.85 -10.48 -15.91
CA ASP A 63 -1.31 -11.83 -15.77
C ASP A 63 -1.89 -12.52 -14.53
N TRP A 64 -2.03 -11.80 -13.41
CA TRP A 64 -2.65 -12.33 -12.19
C TRP A 64 -4.11 -12.75 -12.39
N ARG A 65 -4.88 -12.01 -13.18
CA ARG A 65 -6.25 -12.40 -13.56
C ARG A 65 -6.25 -13.62 -14.46
N LYS A 66 -5.43 -13.64 -15.52
CA LYS A 66 -5.33 -14.77 -16.46
C LYS A 66 -4.94 -16.09 -15.78
N LYS A 67 -4.06 -16.03 -14.77
CA LYS A 67 -3.59 -17.19 -14.01
C LYS A 67 -4.49 -17.57 -12.82
N GLY A 68 -5.56 -16.82 -12.56
CA GLY A 68 -6.49 -17.07 -11.45
C GLY A 68 -5.99 -16.65 -10.07
N TYR A 69 -4.86 -15.94 -9.97
CA TYR A 69 -4.36 -15.40 -8.69
C TYR A 69 -5.33 -14.37 -8.12
N TRP A 70 -5.92 -13.52 -8.98
CA TRP A 70 -6.92 -12.55 -8.55
C TRP A 70 -8.15 -13.22 -7.95
N ASP A 71 -8.65 -14.30 -8.57
CA ASP A 71 -9.82 -15.04 -8.07
C ASP A 71 -9.52 -15.72 -6.73
N TYR A 72 -8.29 -16.22 -6.56
CA TYR A 72 -7.83 -16.77 -5.29
C TYR A 72 -7.76 -15.71 -4.19
N PHE A 73 -7.23 -14.52 -4.50
CA PHE A 73 -7.19 -13.38 -3.60
C PHE A 73 -8.60 -12.90 -3.21
N ASP A 74 -9.52 -12.81 -4.17
CA ASP A 74 -10.92 -12.48 -3.92
C ASP A 74 -11.60 -13.51 -3.02
N LYS A 75 -11.42 -14.80 -3.32
CA LYS A 75 -11.95 -15.91 -2.51
C LYS A 75 -11.46 -15.83 -1.06
N GLU A 76 -10.19 -15.47 -0.85
CA GLU A 76 -9.66 -15.26 0.49
C GLU A 76 -10.35 -14.10 1.20
N MET A 77 -10.50 -12.94 0.54
CA MET A 77 -11.18 -11.78 1.14
C MET A 77 -12.65 -12.08 1.48
N ASN A 78 -13.32 -12.92 0.69
CA ASN A 78 -14.72 -13.30 0.91
C ASN A 78 -14.93 -13.98 2.27
N ARG A 79 -13.92 -14.69 2.81
CA ARG A 79 -13.94 -15.29 4.17
C ARG A 79 -14.12 -14.25 5.27
N PHE A 80 -13.79 -12.99 4.99
CA PHE A 80 -13.84 -11.87 5.92
C PHE A 80 -14.95 -10.86 5.54
N ASN A 81 -16.00 -11.30 4.84
CA ASN A 81 -17.11 -10.45 4.41
C ASN A 81 -16.66 -9.27 3.53
N MET A 82 -15.64 -9.49 2.69
CA MET A 82 -15.11 -8.47 1.78
C MET A 82 -15.03 -9.01 0.36
N LYS A 83 -15.53 -8.23 -0.60
CA LYS A 83 -15.39 -8.47 -2.04
C LYS A 83 -14.19 -7.69 -2.55
N MET A 84 -13.29 -8.32 -3.30
CA MET A 84 -12.26 -7.55 -4.02
C MET A 84 -12.90 -6.80 -5.19
N ILE A 85 -12.57 -5.51 -5.28
CA ILE A 85 -12.92 -4.65 -6.41
C ILE A 85 -11.73 -4.51 -7.35
N SER A 86 -10.53 -4.32 -6.79
CA SER A 86 -9.30 -4.29 -7.58
C SER A 86 -8.06 -4.68 -6.78
N HIS A 87 -7.04 -5.12 -7.51
CA HIS A 87 -5.67 -5.25 -7.04
C HIS A 87 -4.79 -4.25 -7.80
N VAL A 88 -4.55 -3.10 -7.19
CA VAL A 88 -3.84 -2.00 -7.84
C VAL A 88 -2.34 -2.15 -7.63
N MET A 89 -1.56 -2.10 -8.70
CA MET A 89 -0.12 -2.02 -8.59
C MET A 89 0.29 -0.55 -8.46
N GLY A 90 0.80 -0.17 -7.28
CA GLY A 90 1.26 1.18 -7.01
C GLY A 90 2.75 1.34 -7.31
N ALA A 91 3.51 1.70 -6.28
CA ALA A 91 4.93 1.96 -6.37
C ALA A 91 5.71 0.82 -7.05
N THR A 92 6.29 1.10 -8.21
CA THR A 92 7.15 0.22 -9.01
C THR A 92 8.25 1.05 -9.67
N GLY A 93 9.27 0.43 -10.27
CA GLY A 93 10.26 1.15 -11.09
C GLY A 93 10.83 2.42 -10.45
N PRO A 94 10.55 3.63 -11.00
CA PRO A 94 10.91 4.92 -10.39
C PRO A 94 10.41 5.16 -8.95
N ASP A 95 9.20 4.71 -8.62
CA ASP A 95 8.59 4.89 -7.31
C ASP A 95 8.88 3.73 -6.32
N ALA A 96 9.56 2.67 -6.79
CA ALA A 96 9.86 1.48 -5.98
C ALA A 96 10.48 1.82 -4.62
N PHE A 97 10.33 0.91 -3.65
CA PHE A 97 10.70 1.19 -2.27
C PHE A 97 12.18 1.52 -2.10
N HIS A 98 12.44 2.37 -1.12
CA HIS A 98 13.78 2.71 -0.66
C HIS A 98 13.77 2.91 0.85
N VAL A 99 14.95 3.15 1.41
CA VAL A 99 15.10 3.61 2.79
C VAL A 99 15.67 5.02 2.77
N LEU A 100 14.93 6.00 3.30
CA LEU A 100 15.47 7.31 3.65
C LEU A 100 16.20 7.22 4.98
N LEU A 101 17.31 7.93 5.11
CA LEU A 101 18.18 7.95 6.27
C LEU A 101 18.54 9.40 6.61
N LYS A 102 18.67 9.70 7.91
CA LYS A 102 19.14 11.01 8.39
C LYS A 102 20.63 11.20 8.13
N ARG A 103 21.42 10.13 8.12
CA ARG A 103 22.86 10.12 7.87
C ARG A 103 23.25 9.05 6.84
N PRO A 104 24.40 9.18 6.15
CA PRO A 104 24.88 8.16 5.21
C PRO A 104 24.97 6.79 5.87
N LEU A 105 24.96 5.73 5.05
CA LEU A 105 25.25 4.38 5.52
C LEU A 105 26.65 4.30 6.15
N ASP A 106 26.77 3.54 7.23
CA ASP A 106 28.08 3.24 7.81
C ASP A 106 28.85 2.29 6.88
N LYS A 107 30.19 2.30 6.97
CA LYS A 107 31.02 1.38 6.18
C LYS A 107 30.92 -0.04 6.74
N GLY A 108 31.08 -1.04 5.86
CA GLY A 108 31.18 -2.45 6.25
C GLY A 108 29.86 -3.23 6.08
N PRO A 109 29.81 -4.47 6.61
CA PRO A 109 28.75 -5.44 6.27
C PRO A 109 27.41 -5.18 6.97
N GLN A 110 27.38 -4.38 8.05
CA GLN A 110 26.16 -4.03 8.79
C GLN A 110 25.99 -2.51 8.85
N PRO A 111 25.71 -1.86 7.71
CA PRO A 111 25.70 -0.40 7.61
C PRO A 111 24.54 0.27 8.37
N LEU A 112 23.58 -0.52 8.87
CA LEU A 112 22.45 -0.07 9.68
C LEU A 112 22.55 -0.45 11.16
N LYS A 113 23.71 -0.95 11.62
CA LYS A 113 23.88 -1.40 13.00
C LYS A 113 23.52 -0.31 14.02
N GLY A 114 22.62 -0.63 14.94
CA GLY A 114 22.16 0.29 15.99
C GLY A 114 21.15 1.35 15.51
N ARG A 115 20.82 1.37 14.21
CA ARG A 115 19.84 2.30 13.65
C ARG A 115 18.42 1.74 13.79
N LYS A 116 17.49 2.61 14.18
CA LYS A 116 16.05 2.32 14.21
C LYS A 116 15.44 2.83 12.90
N ILE A 117 14.93 1.93 12.07
CA ILE A 117 14.33 2.26 10.77
C ILE A 117 12.83 2.04 10.88
N ARG A 118 12.06 3.05 10.53
CA ARG A 118 10.62 2.88 10.41
C ARG A 118 10.32 1.92 9.25
N ALA A 119 9.55 0.88 9.51
CA ALA A 119 9.21 -0.14 8.52
C ALA A 119 7.98 -0.96 8.94
N ASN A 120 7.23 -1.46 7.94
CA ASN A 120 6.32 -2.60 8.11
C ASN A 120 7.06 -3.94 7.86
N GLY A 121 6.36 -5.07 8.05
CA GLY A 121 6.94 -6.41 7.96
C GLY A 121 7.59 -6.76 6.62
N PHE A 122 7.18 -6.13 5.51
CA PHE A 122 7.74 -6.39 4.19
C PHE A 122 9.22 -5.99 4.08
N TYR A 123 9.65 -4.94 4.77
CA TYR A 123 11.03 -4.44 4.67
C TYR A 123 12.05 -5.22 5.52
N LYS A 124 11.57 -6.16 6.35
CA LYS A 124 12.43 -6.93 7.27
C LYS A 124 13.61 -7.62 6.56
N PRO A 125 13.43 -8.28 5.41
CA PRO A 125 14.53 -8.95 4.71
C PRO A 125 15.58 -7.99 4.15
N VAL A 126 15.31 -6.68 4.09
CA VAL A 126 16.28 -5.66 3.67
C VAL A 126 16.97 -5.05 4.90
N ILE A 127 16.21 -4.73 5.95
CA ILE A 127 16.74 -3.98 7.10
C ILE A 127 17.54 -4.85 8.05
N ALA A 128 17.05 -6.06 8.36
CA ALA A 128 17.65 -6.91 9.39
C ALA A 128 19.05 -7.45 9.00
N PRO A 129 19.31 -7.89 7.76
CA PRO A 129 20.66 -8.33 7.37
C PRO A 129 21.72 -7.23 7.47
N PHE A 130 21.32 -5.97 7.30
CA PHE A 130 22.21 -4.81 7.47
C PHE A 130 22.37 -4.35 8.92
N GLY A 131 21.81 -5.08 9.89
CA GLY A 131 21.96 -4.81 11.33
C GLY A 131 20.99 -3.76 11.88
N GLY A 132 20.02 -3.30 11.07
CA GLY A 132 19.01 -2.34 11.49
C GLY A 132 17.90 -2.99 12.33
N SER A 133 17.30 -2.19 13.21
CA SER A 133 16.08 -2.56 13.94
C SER A 133 14.87 -1.86 13.33
N MET A 134 13.72 -2.52 13.30
CA MET A 134 12.49 -1.94 12.74
C MET A 134 11.60 -1.32 13.82
N VAL A 135 11.01 -0.18 13.51
CA VAL A 135 9.95 0.46 14.31
C VAL A 135 8.70 0.56 13.46
N ASN A 136 7.57 0.02 13.91
CA ASN A 136 6.32 0.12 13.17
C ASN A 136 5.56 1.41 13.56
N LEU A 137 5.36 2.31 12.60
CA LEU A 137 4.61 3.56 12.72
C LEU A 137 3.75 3.77 11.48
N ASN A 138 2.60 4.43 11.65
CA ASN A 138 1.75 4.83 10.52
C ASN A 138 2.37 6.01 9.76
N GLY A 139 1.94 6.21 8.51
CA GLY A 139 2.46 7.24 7.59
C GLY A 139 2.60 8.63 8.23
N GLY A 140 1.52 9.13 8.84
CA GLY A 140 1.48 10.47 9.44
C GLY A 140 2.36 10.65 10.70
N GLU A 141 2.85 9.56 11.31
CA GLU A 141 3.68 9.62 12.51
C GLU A 141 5.18 9.75 12.16
N ILE A 142 5.56 9.46 10.91
CA ILE A 142 6.95 9.27 10.49
C ILE A 142 7.75 10.57 10.48
N TYR A 143 7.17 11.67 10.00
CA TYR A 143 7.86 12.96 9.97
C TYR A 143 8.29 13.37 11.38
N SER A 144 7.37 13.34 12.35
CA SER A 144 7.67 13.69 13.74
C SER A 144 8.66 12.71 14.36
N ALA A 145 8.56 11.42 14.05
CA ALA A 145 9.51 10.42 14.53
C ALA A 145 10.94 10.64 14.00
N LEU A 146 11.09 11.03 12.72
CA LEU A 146 12.37 11.44 12.13
C LEU A 146 12.90 12.71 12.80
N GLN A 147 12.06 13.74 12.94
CA GLN A 147 12.42 15.01 13.56
C GLN A 147 12.92 14.82 15.00
N LYS A 148 12.17 14.07 15.82
CA LYS A 148 12.50 13.77 17.22
C LYS A 148 13.61 12.74 17.40
N GLY A 149 14.08 12.11 16.32
CA GLY A 149 15.13 11.08 16.38
C GLY A 149 14.67 9.74 16.98
N VAL A 150 13.36 9.48 17.01
CA VAL A 150 12.81 8.17 17.40
C VAL A 150 13.25 7.10 16.39
N VAL A 151 13.31 7.47 15.11
CA VAL A 151 13.87 6.66 14.03
C VAL A 151 14.94 7.46 13.28
N GLU A 152 15.97 6.75 12.81
CA GLU A 152 17.06 7.29 12.00
C GLU A 152 16.74 7.21 10.50
N GLY A 153 15.73 6.44 10.12
CA GLY A 153 15.29 6.33 8.74
C GLY A 153 13.90 5.77 8.60
N ALA A 154 13.40 5.74 7.37
CA ALA A 154 12.09 5.19 7.03
C ALA A 154 12.12 4.49 5.67
N ALA A 155 11.60 3.26 5.63
CA ALA A 155 11.39 2.51 4.40
C ALA A 155 10.01 2.81 3.81
N TRP A 156 9.95 3.18 2.52
CA TRP A 156 8.72 3.63 1.84
C TRP A 156 8.90 3.78 0.31
N PRO A 157 7.82 3.97 -0.47
CA PRO A 157 7.90 4.49 -1.84
C PRO A 157 8.45 5.91 -1.91
N VAL A 158 9.01 6.27 -3.07
CA VAL A 158 9.64 7.58 -3.31
C VAL A 158 8.62 8.70 -3.23
N GLN A 159 7.52 8.60 -3.98
CA GLN A 159 6.47 9.60 -4.03
C GLN A 159 5.92 9.91 -2.64
N GLY A 160 5.58 8.86 -1.88
CA GLY A 160 5.02 9.05 -0.55
C GLY A 160 5.99 9.77 0.39
N ALA A 161 7.30 9.52 0.29
CA ALA A 161 8.28 10.22 1.11
C ALA A 161 8.42 11.71 0.73
N ILE A 162 8.20 12.06 -0.54
CA ILE A 162 8.15 13.42 -1.05
C ILE A 162 6.88 14.13 -0.57
N ASP A 163 5.71 13.50 -0.72
CA ASP A 163 4.41 14.05 -0.32
C ASP A 163 4.38 14.42 1.17
N PHE A 164 4.97 13.57 2.02
CA PHE A 164 5.10 13.83 3.46
C PHE A 164 6.33 14.65 3.84
N LYS A 165 7.11 15.14 2.86
CA LYS A 165 8.29 15.99 3.05
C LYS A 165 9.34 15.41 3.99
N TRP A 166 9.51 14.09 4.00
CA TRP A 166 10.49 13.44 4.90
C TRP A 166 11.92 13.81 4.56
N TYR A 167 12.18 14.25 3.32
CA TYR A 167 13.46 14.80 2.90
C TYR A 167 13.89 16.01 3.74
N GLU A 168 12.99 16.70 4.46
CA GLU A 168 13.37 17.77 5.39
C GLU A 168 14.22 17.23 6.56
N GLN A 169 13.93 16.01 7.01
CA GLN A 169 14.55 15.37 8.16
C GLN A 169 15.55 14.27 7.79
N ALA A 170 15.36 13.59 6.65
CA ALA A 170 16.19 12.47 6.19
C ALA A 170 16.72 12.74 4.77
N LYS A 171 18.02 13.05 4.67
CA LYS A 171 18.66 13.59 3.45
C LYS A 171 19.30 12.53 2.55
N TYR A 172 19.41 11.28 3.02
CA TYR A 172 20.13 10.22 2.31
C TYR A 172 19.17 9.13 1.88
N MET A 173 19.36 8.61 0.66
CA MET A 173 18.55 7.54 0.10
C MET A 173 19.43 6.31 -0.14
N MET A 174 19.06 5.19 0.49
CA MET A 174 19.69 3.91 0.19
C MET A 174 19.30 3.44 -1.22
N ARG A 175 20.30 2.97 -1.98
CA ARG A 175 20.16 2.40 -3.33
C ARG A 175 20.73 0.97 -3.36
N PRO A 176 20.25 0.10 -4.28
CA PRO A 176 19.18 0.33 -5.24
C PRO A 176 17.78 0.41 -4.58
N ARG A 177 16.79 0.88 -5.35
CA ARG A 177 15.37 0.71 -4.97
C ARG A 177 14.99 -0.76 -5.10
N PHE A 178 13.95 -1.19 -4.40
CA PHE A 178 13.55 -2.59 -4.37
C PHE A 178 12.04 -2.78 -4.25
N GLY A 179 11.58 -3.97 -4.62
CA GLY A 179 10.19 -4.41 -4.43
C GLY A 179 9.15 -3.61 -5.22
N VAL A 180 7.90 -3.96 -4.96
CA VAL A 180 6.70 -3.36 -5.58
C VAL A 180 5.61 -3.20 -4.53
N SER A 181 4.70 -2.26 -4.72
CA SER A 181 3.61 -1.98 -3.77
C SER A 181 2.24 -2.37 -4.32
N PRO A 182 1.83 -3.64 -4.15
CA PRO A 182 0.51 -4.10 -4.53
C PRO A 182 -0.52 -3.71 -3.43
N TYR A 183 -1.57 -3.01 -3.85
CA TYR A 183 -2.68 -2.56 -3.00
C TYR A 183 -3.95 -3.35 -3.31
N THR A 184 -4.74 -3.61 -2.28
CA THR A 184 -6.07 -4.21 -2.42
C THR A 184 -7.14 -3.15 -2.22
N VAL A 185 -8.08 -3.05 -3.16
CA VAL A 185 -9.35 -2.33 -2.97
C VAL A 185 -10.43 -3.36 -2.72
N THR A 186 -11.04 -3.28 -1.56
CA THR A 186 -12.11 -4.19 -1.13
C THR A 186 -13.37 -3.39 -0.83
N MET A 187 -14.52 -4.03 -1.00
CA MET A 187 -15.83 -3.53 -0.59
C MET A 187 -16.43 -4.51 0.41
N ASN A 188 -17.12 -4.02 1.44
CA ASN A 188 -17.93 -4.88 2.30
C ASN A 188 -18.90 -5.72 1.43
N MET A 189 -18.92 -7.02 1.65
CA MET A 189 -19.66 -7.95 0.80
C MET A 189 -21.19 -7.75 0.91
N ASP A 190 -21.71 -7.43 2.09
CA ASP A 190 -23.14 -7.16 2.26
C ASP A 190 -23.56 -5.87 1.54
N ARG A 191 -22.70 -4.85 1.55
CA ARG A 191 -22.90 -3.63 0.76
C ARG A 191 -22.86 -3.92 -0.72
N PHE A 192 -21.88 -4.70 -1.18
CA PHE A 192 -21.77 -5.09 -2.59
C PHE A 192 -23.02 -5.86 -3.05
N LYS A 193 -23.52 -6.80 -2.26
CA LYS A 193 -24.74 -7.58 -2.56
C LYS A 193 -26.02 -6.75 -2.64
N LYS A 194 -26.08 -5.61 -1.93
CA LYS A 194 -27.22 -4.67 -1.98
C LYS A 194 -27.28 -3.85 -3.26
N LEU A 195 -26.18 -3.75 -4.00
CA LEU A 195 -26.16 -3.06 -5.29
C LEU A 195 -26.94 -3.85 -6.35
N SER A 196 -27.49 -3.14 -7.34
CA SER A 196 -28.05 -3.78 -8.53
C SER A 196 -26.99 -4.60 -9.27
N LYS A 197 -27.40 -5.62 -10.04
CA LYS A 197 -26.45 -6.42 -10.84
C LYS A 197 -25.66 -5.56 -11.83
N ALA A 198 -26.31 -4.55 -12.40
CA ALA A 198 -25.65 -3.58 -13.27
C ALA A 198 -24.58 -2.77 -12.53
N ASP A 199 -24.88 -2.28 -11.31
CA ASP A 199 -23.91 -1.51 -10.51
C ASP A 199 -22.76 -2.39 -9.99
N GLN A 200 -23.03 -3.67 -9.63
CA GLN A 200 -22.00 -4.65 -9.29
C GLN A 200 -21.02 -4.84 -10.44
N ALA A 201 -21.53 -5.09 -11.65
CA ALA A 201 -20.71 -5.26 -12.85
C ALA A 201 -19.92 -3.98 -13.19
N LEU A 202 -20.56 -2.81 -13.06
CA LEU A 202 -19.91 -1.52 -13.31
C LEU A 202 -18.74 -1.27 -12.34
N ILE A 203 -18.91 -1.49 -11.04
CA ILE A 203 -17.84 -1.28 -10.06
C ILE A 203 -16.68 -2.25 -10.30
N LEU A 204 -16.94 -3.52 -10.59
CA LEU A 204 -15.89 -4.48 -10.91
C LEU A 204 -15.14 -4.10 -12.19
N LYS A 205 -15.85 -3.65 -13.22
CA LYS A 205 -15.23 -3.15 -14.46
C LYS A 205 -14.33 -1.95 -14.18
N LEU A 206 -14.84 -0.95 -13.45
CA LEU A 206 -14.05 0.24 -13.10
C LEU A 206 -12.85 -0.11 -12.20
N GLY A 207 -13.01 -1.09 -11.31
CA GLY A 207 -11.92 -1.63 -10.52
C GLY A 207 -10.81 -2.18 -11.41
N HIS A 208 -11.16 -3.03 -12.37
CA HIS A 208 -10.23 -3.58 -13.37
C HIS A 208 -9.58 -2.50 -14.23
N ASP A 209 -10.33 -1.51 -14.70
CA ASP A 209 -9.80 -0.39 -15.49
C ASP A 209 -8.72 0.39 -14.72
N ILE A 210 -8.90 0.59 -13.40
CA ILE A 210 -7.91 1.26 -12.54
C ILE A 210 -6.61 0.45 -12.40
N GLU A 211 -6.69 -0.88 -12.36
CA GLU A 211 -5.50 -1.75 -12.28
C GLU A 211 -4.53 -1.49 -13.44
N LYS A 212 -5.08 -1.22 -14.64
CA LYS A 212 -4.31 -0.95 -15.86
C LYS A 212 -3.65 0.42 -15.84
N SER A 213 -4.34 1.45 -15.35
CA SER A 213 -3.85 2.84 -15.39
C SER A 213 -3.00 3.26 -14.20
N ALA A 214 -3.08 2.54 -13.08
CA ALA A 214 -2.45 2.96 -11.84
C ALA A 214 -0.91 3.00 -11.90
N PRO A 215 -0.20 1.99 -12.45
CA PRO A 215 1.26 2.01 -12.47
C PRO A 215 1.83 3.25 -13.16
N GLU A 216 1.24 3.64 -14.29
CA GLU A 216 1.62 4.85 -15.03
C GLU A 216 1.38 6.11 -14.19
N SER A 217 0.24 6.18 -13.51
CA SER A 217 -0.12 7.32 -12.66
C SER A 217 0.86 7.51 -11.49
N PHE A 218 1.24 6.42 -10.82
CA PHE A 218 2.23 6.46 -9.73
C PHE A 218 3.62 6.87 -10.26
N ASN A 219 4.08 6.24 -11.34
CA ASN A 219 5.41 6.51 -11.88
C ASN A 219 5.55 7.93 -12.46
N ALA A 220 4.50 8.43 -13.13
CA ALA A 220 4.49 9.78 -13.69
C ALA A 220 4.51 10.87 -12.62
N ALA A 221 3.92 10.62 -11.44
CA ALA A 221 4.03 11.52 -10.30
C ALA A 221 5.49 11.60 -9.83
N THR A 222 6.14 10.44 -9.64
CA THR A 222 7.52 10.40 -9.13
C THR A 222 8.52 11.06 -10.08
N LEU A 223 8.39 10.81 -11.39
CA LEU A 223 9.30 11.37 -12.40
C LEU A 223 9.22 12.89 -12.55
N LYS A 224 8.17 13.54 -12.05
CA LYS A 224 8.09 15.01 -12.03
C LYS A 224 8.86 15.63 -10.87
N GLU A 225 9.13 14.84 -9.83
CA GLU A 225 9.68 15.30 -8.55
C GLU A 225 11.16 14.92 -8.37
N ILE A 226 11.72 14.07 -9.25
CA ILE A 226 13.14 13.64 -9.24
C ILE A 226 13.89 14.12 -10.47
#